data_AF-A0A510GC68-F1
#
_entry.id   AF-A0A510GC68-F1
#
_cell.length_a   1.000
_cell.length_b   1.000
_cell.length_c   1.000
_cell.angle_alpha   90.00
_cell.angle_beta   90.00
_cell.angle_gamma   90.00
#
_symmetry.space_group_name_H-M   'P 1'
#
loop_
_entity.id
_entity.type
_entity.pdbx_description
1 polymer ?
#
loop_
_entity_poly.entity_id
_entity_poly.type
_entity_poly.pdbx_seq_one_letter_code
_entity_poly.pdbx_strand_id
1 'polypeptide(L)'
;MPDWQKKAAKININLLYLLMLLMPISGFLMTILSNHHIDFYGLFTINSFVQDLQFAKIFKKIHKKAVLLFTALIILHILAALYHHFIRKDNVLKRMWNE
;
A
#
# COMPACT_ATOMS: atom_id res chain seq x y z
N MET A 1 14.09 -1.72 22.68
CA MET A 1 14.09 -0.64 21.66
C MET A 1 13.74 0.68 22.33
N PRO A 2 14.42 1.79 21.99
CA PRO A 2 14.03 3.14 22.39
C PRO A 2 12.60 3.50 21.96
N ASP A 3 11.94 4.39 22.69
CA ASP A 3 10.52 4.69 22.44
C ASP A 3 10.27 5.40 21.10
N TRP A 4 11.24 6.14 20.57
CA TRP A 4 11.15 6.73 19.24
C TRP A 4 11.11 5.66 18.14
N GLN A 5 11.83 4.53 18.28
CA GLN A 5 11.80 3.42 17.33
C GLN A 5 10.44 2.72 17.35
N LYS A 6 9.87 2.52 18.54
CA LYS A 6 8.52 1.94 18.67
C LYS A 6 7.46 2.84 18.04
N LYS A 7 7.52 4.15 18.28
CA LYS A 7 6.61 5.13 17.65
C LYS A 7 6.75 5.13 16.14
N ALA A 8 7.97 5.17 15.61
CA ALA A 8 8.24 5.12 14.18
C ALA A 8 7.70 3.83 13.54
N ALA A 9 7.90 2.68 14.19
CA ALA A 9 7.38 1.40 13.71
C ALA A 9 5.84 1.40 13.64
N LYS A 10 5.17 1.92 14.68
CA LYS A 10 3.70 2.04 14.70
C LYS A 10 3.17 2.96 13.60
N ILE A 11 3.83 4.10 13.38
CA ILE A 11 3.48 5.02 12.29
C ILE A 11 3.65 4.35 10.93
N ASN A 12 4.77 3.68 10.69
CA ASN A 12 5.04 2.99 9.43
C ASN A 12 3.99 1.93 9.12
N ILE A 13 3.68 1.07 10.10
CA ILE A 13 2.67 0.01 9.94
C ILE A 13 1.27 0.60 9.68
N ASN A 14 0.86 1.63 10.44
CA ASN A 14 -0.43 2.28 10.22
C ASN A 14 -0.53 2.91 8.83
N LEU A 15 0.55 3.55 8.36
CA LEU A 15 0.60 4.12 7.01
C LEU A 15 0.56 3.02 5.93
N LEU A 16 1.28 1.91 6.12
CA LEU A 16 1.24 0.77 5.21
C LEU A 16 -0.18 0.22 5.12
N TYR A 17 -0.88 0.00 6.23
CA TYR A 17 -2.27 -0.47 6.20
C TYR A 17 -3.23 0.53 5.53
N LEU A 18 -3.08 1.83 5.81
CA LEU A 18 -3.88 2.86 5.16
C LEU A 18 -3.68 2.87 3.64
N LEU A 19 -2.43 2.82 3.19
CA LEU A 19 -2.07 2.82 1.78
C LEU A 19 -2.47 1.52 1.09
N MET A 20 -2.39 0.39 1.79
CA MET A 20 -2.84 -0.92 1.29
C MET A 20 -4.33 -0.92 0.96
N LEU A 21 -5.18 -0.18 1.69
CA LEU A 21 -6.60 0.01 1.35
C LEU A 21 -6.81 1.09 0.28
N LEU A 22 -6.06 2.18 0.37
CA LEU A 22 -6.20 3.31 -0.55
C LEU A 22 -5.81 2.95 -1.99
N MET A 23 -4.82 2.08 -2.16
CA MET A 23 -4.34 1.58 -3.46
C MET A 23 -5.45 0.89 -4.29
N PRO A 24 -6.11 -0.18 -3.83
CA PRO A 24 -7.17 -0.83 -4.59
C PRO A 24 -8.39 0.07 -4.78
N ILE A 25 -8.78 0.87 -3.79
CA ILE A 25 -9.92 1.79 -3.90
C ILE A 25 -9.67 2.83 -4.99
N SER A 26 -8.50 3.47 -4.98
CA SER A 26 -8.14 4.46 -6.00
C SER A 26 -7.96 3.85 -7.39
N GLY A 27 -7.43 2.63 -7.49
CA GLY A 27 -7.31 1.90 -8.75
C GLY A 27 -8.66 1.51 -9.34
N PHE A 28 -9.56 0.99 -8.50
CA PHE A 28 -10.93 0.63 -8.88
C PHE A 28 -11.71 1.84 -9.41
N LEU A 29 -11.70 2.96 -8.67
CA LEU A 29 -12.36 4.20 -9.08
C LEU A 29 -11.75 4.78 -10.37
N MET A 30 -10.42 4.73 -10.51
CA MET A 30 -9.76 5.15 -11.74
C MET A 30 -10.24 4.36 -12.95
N THR A 31 -10.37 3.03 -12.84
CA THR A 31 -10.77 2.16 -13.97
C THR A 31 -12.23 2.35 -14.36
N ILE A 32 -13.14 2.38 -13.37
CA ILE A 32 -14.57 2.61 -13.63
C ILE A 32 -14.78 3.96 -14.30
N LEU A 33 -14.25 5.05 -13.72
CA LEU A 33 -14.46 6.41 -14.23
C LEU A 33 -13.79 6.66 -15.59
N SER A 34 -12.82 5.82 -15.98
CA SER A 34 -12.19 5.85 -17.30
C SER A 34 -12.97 5.06 -18.37
N ASN A 35 -14.18 4.57 -18.05
CA ASN A 35 -14.99 3.71 -18.91
C ASN A 35 -14.26 2.42 -19.35
N HIS A 36 -13.43 1.87 -18.45
CA HIS A 36 -12.75 0.59 -18.67
C HIS A 36 -13.44 -0.50 -17.85
N HIS A 37 -13.52 -1.69 -18.42
CA HIS A 37 -14.06 -2.88 -17.75
C HIS A 37 -12.98 -3.51 -16.87
N ILE A 38 -13.39 -4.06 -15.73
CA ILE A 38 -12.50 -4.83 -14.85
C ILE A 38 -12.86 -6.30 -14.99
N ASP A 39 -11.97 -7.06 -15.60
CA ASP A 39 -12.13 -8.52 -15.70
C ASP A 39 -11.61 -9.16 -14.42
N PHE A 40 -12.50 -9.86 -13.71
CA PHE A 40 -12.17 -10.53 -12.47
C PHE A 40 -11.67 -11.94 -12.76
N TYR A 41 -10.42 -12.04 -13.24
CA TYR A 41 -9.75 -13.31 -13.56
C TYR A 41 -10.56 -14.21 -14.53
N GLY A 42 -11.35 -13.60 -15.43
CA GLY A 42 -12.20 -14.31 -16.40
C GLY A 42 -13.50 -14.91 -15.83
N LEU A 43 -13.79 -14.71 -14.54
CA LEU A 43 -15.01 -15.21 -13.90
C LEU A 43 -16.22 -14.33 -14.22
N PHE A 44 -16.04 -13.01 -14.12
CA PHE A 44 -17.06 -12.01 -14.45
C PHE A 44 -16.40 -10.68 -14.77
N THR A 45 -17.10 -9.84 -15.50
CA THR A 45 -16.65 -8.51 -15.92
C THR A 45 -17.43 -7.45 -15.18
N ILE A 46 -16.74 -6.59 -14.42
CA ILE A 46 -17.36 -5.41 -13.82
C ILE A 46 -17.38 -4.34 -14.90
N ASN A 47 -18.58 -4.10 -15.44
CA ASN A 47 -18.79 -3.05 -16.42
C ASN A 47 -18.68 -1.67 -15.78
N SER A 48 -18.06 -0.73 -16.49
CA SER A 48 -18.17 0.66 -16.10
C SER A 48 -19.62 1.12 -16.25
N PHE A 49 -20.11 1.84 -15.24
CA PHE A 49 -21.45 2.39 -15.18
C PHE A 49 -21.44 3.93 -15.20
N VAL A 50 -20.28 4.56 -15.04
CA VAL A 50 -20.11 6.03 -14.99
C VAL A 50 -18.77 6.39 -15.65
N GLN A 51 -18.79 7.40 -16.52
CA GLN A 51 -17.60 8.00 -17.10
C GLN A 51 -17.41 9.42 -16.59
N ASP A 52 -16.29 9.67 -15.91
CA ASP A 52 -15.86 11.02 -15.56
C ASP A 52 -14.33 11.12 -15.62
N LEU A 53 -13.85 11.65 -16.74
CA LEU A 53 -12.42 11.76 -17.02
C LEU A 53 -11.70 12.75 -16.10
N GLN A 54 -12.40 13.72 -15.50
CA GLN A 54 -11.79 14.66 -14.57
C GLN A 54 -11.47 13.96 -13.25
N PHE A 55 -12.46 13.27 -12.68
CA PHE A 55 -12.24 12.48 -11.47
C PHE A 55 -11.30 11.30 -11.70
N ALA A 56 -11.36 10.63 -12.85
CA ALA A 56 -10.41 9.58 -13.20
C ALA A 56 -8.95 10.06 -13.15
N LYS A 57 -8.66 11.27 -13.62
CA LYS A 57 -7.31 11.88 -13.55
C LYS A 57 -6.90 12.16 -12.10
N ILE A 58 -7.83 12.58 -11.24
CA ILE A 58 -7.57 12.80 -9.81
C ILE A 58 -7.21 11.47 -9.14
N PHE A 59 -8.01 10.42 -9.32
CA PHE A 59 -7.74 9.10 -8.75
C PHE A 59 -6.46 8.49 -9.30
N LYS A 60 -6.15 8.66 -10.59
CA LYS A 60 -4.86 8.27 -11.17
C LYS A 60 -3.67 8.97 -10.50
N LYS A 61 -3.80 10.27 -10.21
CA LYS A 61 -2.75 11.04 -9.52
C LYS A 61 -2.58 10.58 -8.07
N ILE A 62 -3.69 10.32 -7.37
CA ILE A 62 -3.69 9.76 -6.02
C ILE A 62 -3.01 8.40 -6.02
N HIS A 63 -3.43 7.49 -6.90
CA HIS A 63 -2.90 6.14 -7.02
C HIS A 63 -1.39 6.15 -7.30
N LYS A 64 -0.92 6.96 -8.26
CA LYS A 64 0.51 7.09 -8.55
C LYS A 64 1.32 7.60 -7.35
N LYS A 65 0.82 8.60 -6.63
CA LYS A 65 1.49 9.09 -5.41
C LYS A 65 1.48 8.06 -4.30
N ALA A 66 0.37 7.33 -4.15
CA ALA A 66 0.24 6.26 -3.18
C ALA A 66 1.23 5.13 -3.47
N VAL A 67 1.43 4.72 -4.72
CA VAL A 67 2.47 3.74 -5.12
C VAL A 67 3.84 4.20 -4.64
N LEU A 68 4.25 5.42 -5.00
CA LEU A 68 5.59 5.92 -4.66
C LEU A 68 5.83 5.92 -3.14
N LEU A 69 4.85 6.42 -2.38
CA LEU A 69 4.92 6.46 -0.92
C LEU A 69 4.90 5.05 -0.30
N PHE A 70 4.04 4.18 -0.79
CA PHE A 70 3.90 2.80 -0.31
C PHE A 70 5.19 2.01 -0.55
N THR A 71 5.78 2.11 -1.75
CA THR A 71 7.08 1.49 -2.06
C THR A 71 8.17 2.01 -1.14
N ALA A 72 8.24 3.33 -0.90
CA ALA A 72 9.24 3.90 0.01
C ALA A 72 9.10 3.37 1.45
N LEU A 73 7.87 3.25 1.96
CA LEU A 73 7.59 2.70 3.29
C LEU A 73 7.89 1.19 3.39
N ILE A 74 7.64 0.43 2.32
CA ILE A 74 8.02 -0.99 2.26
C ILE A 74 9.54 -1.13 2.33
N ILE A 75 10.29 -0.34 1.54
CA ILE A 75 11.75 -0.36 1.58
C ILE A 75 12.24 -0.01 2.99
N LEU A 76 11.71 1.06 3.60
CA LEU A 76 12.03 1.46 4.96
C LEU A 76 11.74 0.34 5.97
N HIS A 77 10.59 -0.32 5.86
CA HIS A 77 10.19 -1.43 6.71
C HIS A 77 11.16 -2.61 6.61
N ILE A 78 11.51 -3.01 5.40
CA ILE A 78 12.46 -4.10 5.13
C ILE A 78 13.84 -3.74 5.70
N LEU A 79 14.36 -2.55 5.41
CA LEU A 79 15.65 -2.09 5.93
C LEU A 79 15.66 -2.05 7.46
N ALA A 80 14.58 -1.61 8.09
CA ALA A 80 14.44 -1.63 9.54
C ALA A 80 14.46 -3.06 10.08
N ALA A 81 13.71 -3.99 9.49
CA ALA A 81 13.69 -5.39 9.89
C ALA A 81 15.09 -6.04 9.77
N LEU A 82 15.82 -5.75 8.69
CA LEU A 82 17.20 -6.21 8.48
C LEU A 82 18.16 -5.57 9.49
N TYR A 83 18.04 -4.28 9.77
CA TYR A 83 18.82 -3.59 10.81
C TYR A 83 18.62 -4.25 12.17
N HIS A 84 17.36 -4.54 12.52
CA HIS A 84 16.99 -5.21 13.75
C HIS A 84 17.57 -6.62 13.85
N HIS A 85 17.58 -7.37 12.74
CA HIS A 85 18.11 -8.72 12.68
C HIS A 85 19.65 -8.79 12.71
N PHE A 86 20.34 -8.02 11.87
CA PHE A 86 21.80 -8.15 11.69
C PHE A 86 22.62 -7.29 12.65
N ILE A 87 22.18 -6.05 12.92
CA ILE A 87 22.96 -5.09 13.73
C ILE A 87 22.51 -5.10 15.18
N ARG A 88 21.20 -4.94 15.39
CA ARG A 88 20.58 -4.94 16.73
C ARG A 88 20.50 -6.35 17.32
N LYS A 89 20.60 -7.39 16.47
CA LYS A 89 20.55 -8.82 16.83
C LYS A 89 19.37 -9.16 17.74
N ASP A 90 18.22 -8.54 17.47
CA ASP A 90 17.00 -8.82 18.21
C ASP A 90 16.08 -9.79 17.45
N ASN A 91 15.05 -10.25 18.14
CA ASN A 91 14.12 -11.24 17.62
C ASN A 91 12.97 -10.63 16.81
N VAL A 92 13.03 -9.36 16.38
CA VAL A 92 11.92 -8.70 15.67
C VAL A 92 11.57 -9.44 14.37
N LEU A 93 12.56 -9.78 13.55
CA LEU A 93 12.32 -10.53 12.31
C LEU A 93 11.79 -11.95 12.60
N LYS A 94 12.30 -12.62 13.63
CA LYS A 94 11.84 -13.96 14.03
C LYS A 94 10.38 -13.95 14.49
N ARG A 95 9.93 -12.88 15.14
CA ARG A 95 8.53 -12.73 15.53
C ARG A 95 7.61 -12.66 14.32
N MET A 96 8.02 -12.06 13.20
CA MET A 96 7.19 -12.02 12.00
C MET A 96 7.04 -13.39 11.30
N TRP A 97 8.01 -14.28 11.48
CA TRP A 97 8.04 -15.59 10.82
C TRP A 97 7.36 -16.70 11.66
N ASN A 98 7.33 -16.52 12.97
CA ASN A 98 6.85 -17.54 13.91
C ASN A 98 5.43 -17.26 14.44
N GLU A 99 4.75 -16.21 13.96
CA GLU A 99 3.30 -16.02 14.15
C GLU A 99 2.55 -16.59 12.94
#